data_AF-A0A9X3CGG7-F1
#
_entry.id   AF-A0A9X3CGG7-F1
#
_cell.length_a   1.000
_cell.length_b   1.000
_cell.length_c   1.000
_cell.angle_alpha   90.00
_cell.angle_beta   90.00
_cell.angle_gamma   90.00
#
_symmetry.space_group_name_H-M   'P 1'
#
loop_
_entity.id
_entity.type
_entity.pdbx_description
1 polymer ?
#
loop_
_entity_poly.entity_id
_entity_poly.type
_entity_poly.pdbx_seq_one_letter_code
_entity_poly.pdbx_strand_id
1 'polypeptide(L)'
;MTLQHVPFGLRIRDRSFVDVSDVVRGKRCGCICPSCHTPLIARQGEEKQWHFAHATRKVDNTDKECDFSFFVSVRMMARQVIETGIKIALPQYKCTVARQAKGTQFKEKFLVAKQTTIELEDVHKEAPFSNCIVDIVGKVQGFSFVIYFTHPSRPLPTGLDVSNNQKSAVLEIKLDDTHYLFKEDRTGTRQLDRLKHFLQNDLPSKSWVFHPRKASMQKAAYQRLNSAIASYQPKPHSTTSHSSSRDRSSSLHSDPWLMPRNKPIAPPPPIPKKTATFECIMCNCQWQASLPGQPTCPKCHSHLYASEIARKN
;
A
#
# COMPACT_ATOMS: atom_id res chain seq x y z
N MET A 1 -14.88 -10.06 4.63
CA MET A 1 -15.20 -10.87 3.43
C MET A 1 -14.24 -12.04 3.38
N THR A 2 -14.72 -13.28 3.37
CA THR A 2 -13.88 -14.49 3.28
C THR A 2 -13.40 -14.67 1.84
N LEU A 3 -12.18 -14.22 1.54
CA LEU A 3 -11.51 -14.42 0.24
C LEU A 3 -10.89 -15.81 0.17
N GLN A 4 -11.72 -16.85 0.22
CA GLN A 4 -11.27 -18.25 0.25
C GLN A 4 -11.01 -18.85 -1.15
N HIS A 5 -11.49 -18.19 -2.21
CA HIS A 5 -11.34 -18.68 -3.58
C HIS A 5 -10.02 -18.19 -4.18
N VAL A 6 -9.31 -19.11 -4.82
CA VAL A 6 -8.01 -18.84 -5.45
C VAL A 6 -8.22 -18.64 -6.95
N PRO A 7 -7.95 -17.45 -7.52
CA PRO A 7 -8.11 -17.21 -8.97
C PRO A 7 -7.03 -17.90 -9.81
N PHE A 8 -5.80 -17.98 -9.30
CA PHE A 8 -4.65 -18.52 -10.04
C PHE A 8 -3.91 -19.61 -9.26
N GLY A 9 -3.70 -20.75 -9.90
CA GLY A 9 -2.96 -21.88 -9.32
C GLY A 9 -1.52 -21.92 -9.82
N LEU A 10 -0.60 -22.46 -9.01
CA LEU A 10 0.75 -22.80 -9.48
C LEU A 10 0.72 -24.22 -10.06
N ARG A 11 0.93 -24.37 -11.36
CA ARG A 11 1.00 -25.68 -12.03
C ARG A 11 2.35 -26.33 -11.74
N ILE A 12 2.33 -27.53 -11.16
CA ILE A 12 3.57 -28.20 -10.68
C ILE A 12 4.53 -28.49 -11.85
N ARG A 13 3.98 -28.98 -12.97
CA ARG A 13 4.76 -29.53 -14.10
C ARG A 13 5.77 -28.53 -14.68
N ASP A 14 5.37 -27.28 -14.85
CA ASP A 14 6.17 -26.24 -15.51
C ASP A 14 6.41 -25.00 -14.65
N ARG A 15 5.98 -25.05 -13.37
CA ARG A 15 6.14 -23.98 -12.40
C ARG A 15 5.53 -22.64 -12.86
N SER A 16 4.52 -22.69 -13.72
CA SER A 16 3.79 -21.51 -14.20
C SER A 16 2.53 -21.25 -13.37
N PHE A 17 2.21 -19.98 -13.17
CA PHE A 17 0.90 -19.59 -12.67
C PHE A 17 -0.10 -19.66 -13.81
N VAL A 18 -1.27 -20.25 -13.56
CA VAL A 18 -2.29 -20.51 -14.59
C VAL A 18 -3.67 -20.08 -14.13
N ASP A 19 -4.49 -19.67 -15.09
CA ASP A 19 -5.92 -19.43 -14.88
C ASP A 19 -6.65 -20.77 -14.70
N VAL A 20 -7.75 -20.76 -13.95
CA VAL A 20 -8.62 -21.94 -13.80
C VAL A 20 -9.16 -22.42 -15.16
N SER A 21 -9.31 -21.56 -16.15
CA SER A 21 -9.71 -21.90 -17.52
C SER A 21 -8.65 -22.69 -18.31
N ASP A 22 -7.38 -22.64 -17.91
CA ASP A 22 -6.26 -23.25 -18.64
C ASP A 22 -5.91 -24.66 -18.17
N VAL A 23 -6.74 -25.23 -17.29
CA VAL A 23 -6.48 -26.52 -16.65
C VAL A 23 -7.68 -27.44 -16.76
N VAL A 24 -7.41 -28.74 -16.67
CA VAL A 24 -8.47 -29.74 -16.62
C VAL A 24 -9.26 -29.63 -15.31
N ARG A 25 -10.57 -29.87 -15.41
CA ARG A 25 -11.49 -29.85 -14.26
C ARG A 25 -11.05 -30.77 -13.13
N GLY A 26 -11.23 -30.31 -11.89
CA GLY A 26 -11.08 -31.10 -10.67
C GLY A 26 -9.64 -31.25 -10.18
N LYS A 27 -9.39 -32.34 -9.43
CA LYS A 27 -8.08 -32.64 -8.80
C LYS A 27 -6.97 -32.93 -9.81
N ARG A 28 -7.32 -33.25 -11.06
CA ARG A 28 -6.35 -33.53 -12.14
C ARG A 28 -5.69 -32.28 -12.70
N CYS A 29 -6.10 -31.08 -12.27
CA CYS A 29 -5.48 -29.82 -12.73
C CYS A 29 -3.97 -29.74 -12.47
N GLY A 30 -3.46 -30.49 -11.48
CA GLY A 30 -2.03 -30.53 -11.15
C GLY A 30 -1.50 -29.21 -10.57
N CYS A 31 -2.39 -28.41 -9.97
CA CYS A 31 -2.06 -27.12 -9.38
C CYS A 31 -1.99 -27.18 -7.85
N ILE A 32 -1.15 -26.32 -7.27
CA ILE A 32 -1.06 -26.07 -5.83
C ILE A 32 -1.31 -24.60 -5.52
N CYS A 33 -1.73 -24.32 -4.28
CA CYS A 33 -1.91 -22.96 -3.80
C CYS A 33 -0.54 -22.27 -3.69
N PRO A 34 -0.35 -21.07 -4.27
CA PRO A 34 0.92 -20.36 -4.16
C PRO A 34 1.23 -19.85 -2.74
N SER A 35 0.24 -19.83 -1.85
CA SER A 35 0.42 -19.40 -0.46
C SER A 35 0.77 -20.56 0.48
N CYS A 36 -0.05 -21.62 0.50
CA CYS A 36 0.11 -22.73 1.45
C CYS A 36 0.63 -24.03 0.81
N HIS A 37 0.82 -24.06 -0.51
CA HIS A 37 1.26 -25.24 -1.27
C HIS A 37 0.32 -26.45 -1.22
N THR A 38 -0.84 -26.34 -0.58
CA THR A 38 -1.87 -27.38 -0.59
C THR A 38 -2.40 -27.60 -2.01
N PRO A 39 -2.61 -28.85 -2.45
CA PRO A 39 -3.21 -29.17 -3.75
C PRO A 39 -4.53 -28.46 -3.97
N LEU A 40 -4.76 -27.99 -5.19
CA LEU A 40 -5.97 -27.31 -5.61
C LEU A 40 -6.90 -28.25 -6.41
N ILE A 41 -8.18 -27.90 -6.39
CA ILE A 41 -9.25 -28.48 -7.20
C ILE A 41 -9.75 -27.37 -8.11
N ALA A 42 -9.62 -27.53 -9.43
CA ALA A 42 -10.22 -26.62 -10.39
C ALA A 42 -11.74 -26.82 -10.42
N ARG A 43 -12.49 -25.88 -9.85
CA ARG A 43 -13.95 -25.87 -9.85
C ARG A 43 -14.44 -25.07 -11.06
N GLN A 44 -14.79 -25.81 -12.10
CA GLN A 44 -15.38 -25.30 -13.33
C GLN A 44 -16.82 -25.83 -13.41
N GLY A 45 -17.79 -24.95 -13.64
CA GLY A 45 -19.22 -25.29 -13.71
C GLY A 45 -20.03 -24.14 -14.30
N GLU A 46 -21.32 -24.37 -14.55
CA GLU A 46 -22.17 -23.41 -15.27
C GLU A 46 -22.77 -22.34 -14.35
N GLU A 47 -22.93 -22.65 -13.06
CA GLU A 47 -23.66 -21.78 -12.12
C GLU A 47 -22.77 -20.78 -11.36
N LYS A 48 -21.55 -21.18 -11.03
CA LYS A 48 -20.63 -20.39 -10.17
C LYS A 48 -19.38 -20.01 -10.94
N GLN A 49 -18.85 -18.81 -10.65
CA GLN A 49 -17.55 -18.35 -11.15
C GLN A 49 -16.50 -19.44 -10.95
N TRP A 50 -15.77 -19.76 -12.02
CA TRP A 50 -14.73 -20.78 -11.94
C TRP A 50 -13.64 -20.33 -10.98
N HIS A 51 -13.12 -21.23 -10.17
CA HIS A 51 -12.06 -20.90 -9.21
C HIS A 51 -11.30 -22.15 -8.80
N PHE A 52 -10.14 -21.96 -8.20
CA PHE A 52 -9.48 -23.02 -7.47
C PHE A 52 -9.97 -23.05 -6.02
N ALA A 53 -10.23 -24.26 -5.53
CA ALA A 53 -10.49 -24.54 -4.12
C ALA A 53 -9.39 -25.45 -3.57
N HIS A 54 -9.07 -25.34 -2.30
CA HIS A 54 -8.15 -26.28 -1.65
C HIS A 54 -8.76 -27.69 -1.63
N ALA A 55 -7.95 -28.70 -1.93
CA ALA A 55 -8.31 -30.08 -1.67
C ALA A 55 -8.24 -30.31 -0.17
N THR A 56 -9.39 -30.50 0.50
CA THR A 56 -9.46 -30.79 1.93
C THR A 56 -8.57 -31.99 2.25
N ARG A 57 -7.58 -31.78 3.11
CA ARG A 57 -6.83 -32.86 3.74
C ARG A 57 -7.14 -32.79 5.23
N LYS A 58 -7.79 -33.84 5.76
CA LYS A 58 -7.68 -34.23 7.17
C LYS A 58 -6.24 -34.70 7.40
N VAL A 59 -5.30 -33.77 7.30
CA VAL A 59 -3.91 -33.98 7.69
C VAL A 59 -3.69 -32.93 8.77
N ASP A 60 -3.28 -33.38 9.94
CA ASP A 60 -3.21 -32.59 11.16
C ASP A 60 -2.59 -31.22 10.89
N ASN A 61 -3.38 -30.16 11.11
CA ASN A 61 -3.11 -28.71 10.93
C ASN A 61 -3.60 -27.98 9.66
N THR A 62 -4.38 -28.58 8.75
CA THR A 62 -4.97 -27.87 7.59
C THR A 62 -6.43 -27.38 7.74
N ASP A 63 -6.91 -27.18 8.97
CA ASP A 63 -8.21 -26.52 9.24
C ASP A 63 -8.11 -24.97 9.28
N LYS A 64 -6.93 -24.40 9.03
CA LYS A 64 -6.81 -22.94 8.90
C LYS A 64 -7.18 -22.51 7.48
N GLU A 65 -8.22 -21.70 7.38
CA GLU A 65 -8.52 -20.92 6.18
C GLU A 65 -7.21 -20.29 5.67
N CYS A 66 -6.87 -20.48 4.40
CA CYS A 66 -5.66 -19.88 3.84
C CYS A 66 -5.93 -18.40 3.59
N ASP A 67 -5.83 -17.59 4.65
CA ASP A 67 -6.22 -16.18 4.72
C ASP A 67 -5.58 -15.32 3.62
N PHE A 68 -4.39 -15.71 3.15
CA PHE A 68 -3.61 -14.96 2.16
C PHE A 68 -3.74 -15.49 0.73
N SER A 69 -4.46 -16.61 0.51
CA SER A 69 -4.45 -17.35 -0.76
C SER A 69 -4.85 -16.51 -1.98
N PHE A 70 -5.88 -15.67 -1.84
CA PHE A 70 -6.35 -14.79 -2.91
C PHE A 70 -5.26 -13.81 -3.37
N PHE A 71 -4.85 -12.86 -2.50
CA PHE A 71 -3.93 -11.80 -2.89
C PHE A 71 -2.55 -12.33 -3.29
N VAL A 72 -2.07 -13.39 -2.63
CA VAL A 72 -0.81 -14.04 -3.02
C VAL A 72 -0.91 -14.59 -4.44
N SER A 73 -2.00 -15.28 -4.79
CA SER A 73 -2.16 -15.81 -6.16
C SER A 73 -2.26 -14.71 -7.22
N VAL A 74 -2.99 -13.63 -6.95
CA VAL A 74 -3.12 -12.48 -7.86
C VAL A 74 -1.75 -11.82 -8.07
N ARG A 75 -1.01 -11.57 -6.99
CA ARG A 75 0.33 -10.98 -7.04
C ARG A 75 1.31 -11.86 -7.83
N MET A 76 1.29 -13.17 -7.62
CA MET A 76 2.17 -14.09 -8.33
C MET A 76 1.86 -14.13 -9.83
N MET A 77 0.57 -14.18 -10.20
CA MET A 77 0.18 -14.07 -11.59
C MET A 77 0.56 -12.71 -12.19
N ALA A 78 0.36 -11.61 -11.46
CA ALA A 78 0.70 -10.27 -11.93
C ALA A 78 2.19 -10.13 -12.29
N ARG A 79 3.08 -10.74 -11.48
CA ARG A 79 4.52 -10.79 -11.80
C ARG A 79 4.78 -11.50 -13.13
N GLN A 80 4.15 -12.66 -13.35
CA GLN A 80 4.29 -13.43 -14.59
C GLN A 80 3.74 -12.66 -15.79
N VAL A 81 2.59 -12.00 -15.66
CA VAL A 81 2.00 -11.18 -16.73
C VAL A 81 2.92 -10.04 -17.13
N ILE A 82 3.52 -9.33 -16.16
CA ILE A 82 4.46 -8.24 -16.47
C ILE A 82 5.73 -8.76 -17.14
N GLU A 83 6.28 -9.88 -16.67
CA GLU A 83 7.43 -10.55 -17.29
C GLU A 83 7.20 -10.92 -18.76
N THR A 84 5.97 -11.29 -19.14
CA THR A 84 5.65 -11.63 -20.55
C THR A 84 5.54 -10.42 -21.49
N GLY A 85 5.71 -9.18 -20.99
CA GLY A 85 5.70 -7.96 -21.81
C GLY A 85 4.29 -7.40 -22.00
N ILE A 86 3.91 -6.45 -21.12
CA ILE A 86 2.68 -5.67 -21.26
C ILE A 86 2.96 -4.16 -21.22
N LYS A 87 2.11 -3.40 -21.90
CA LYS A 87 2.01 -1.95 -21.75
C LYS A 87 1.38 -1.57 -20.41
N ILE A 88 1.99 -0.70 -19.64
CA ILE A 88 1.48 -0.25 -18.34
C ILE A 88 1.22 1.26 -18.40
N ALA A 89 -0.04 1.66 -18.23
CA ALA A 89 -0.42 3.06 -18.07
C ALA A 89 0.00 3.56 -16.68
N LEU A 90 0.64 4.73 -16.64
CA LEU A 90 1.17 5.35 -15.44
C LEU A 90 0.39 6.63 -15.13
N PRO A 91 0.05 6.87 -13.86
CA PRO A 91 -0.72 8.05 -13.47
C PRO A 91 0.11 9.32 -13.61
N GLN A 92 -0.57 10.44 -13.83
CA GLN A 92 0.05 11.74 -13.73
C GLN A 92 0.58 11.98 -12.30
N TYR A 93 1.80 12.51 -12.16
CA TYR A 93 2.35 12.84 -10.84
C TYR A 93 2.44 14.34 -10.62
N LYS A 94 1.52 14.89 -9.81
CA LYS A 94 1.52 16.29 -9.37
C LYS A 94 1.91 16.38 -7.91
N CYS A 95 2.60 17.45 -7.56
CA CYS A 95 2.97 17.77 -6.18
C CYS A 95 2.68 19.23 -5.89
N THR A 96 2.63 19.59 -4.62
CA THR A 96 2.45 20.97 -4.16
C THR A 96 3.49 21.27 -3.10
N VAL A 97 4.19 22.39 -3.23
CA VAL A 97 4.97 22.97 -2.13
C VAL A 97 4.15 24.09 -1.50
N ALA A 98 4.25 24.24 -0.18
CA ALA A 98 3.57 25.29 0.55
C ALA A 98 4.52 25.96 1.55
N ARG A 99 4.33 27.25 1.78
CA ARG A 99 5.09 28.02 2.77
C ARG A 99 4.22 29.11 3.38
N GLN A 100 4.31 29.26 4.70
CA GLN A 100 3.71 30.40 5.40
C GLN A 100 4.68 31.58 5.34
N ALA A 101 4.18 32.75 4.93
CA ALA A 101 4.93 34.00 4.93
C ALA A 101 3.97 35.18 4.99
N LYS A 102 4.36 36.30 5.61
CA LYS A 102 3.54 37.54 5.64
C LYS A 102 2.07 37.31 6.05
N GLY A 103 1.84 36.41 7.02
CA GLY A 103 0.49 36.06 7.52
C GLY A 103 -0.40 35.27 6.54
N THR A 104 0.12 34.80 5.40
CA THR A 104 -0.64 34.09 4.37
C THR A 104 0.06 32.78 3.97
N GLN A 105 -0.72 31.75 3.66
CA GLN A 105 -0.21 30.50 3.11
C GLN A 105 -0.05 30.60 1.59
N PHE A 106 1.18 30.48 1.11
CA PHE A 106 1.46 30.39 -0.32
C PHE A 106 1.58 28.92 -0.72
N LYS A 107 1.00 28.56 -1.86
CA LYS A 107 1.06 27.21 -2.44
C LYS A 107 1.47 27.31 -3.89
N GLU A 108 2.38 26.44 -4.32
CA GLU A 108 2.80 26.31 -5.72
C GLU A 108 2.65 24.85 -6.13
N LYS A 109 1.85 24.61 -7.18
CA LYS A 109 1.64 23.28 -7.75
C LYS A 109 2.67 23.05 -8.87
N PHE A 110 3.17 21.84 -8.99
CA PHE A 110 4.10 21.48 -10.07
C PHE A 110 3.88 20.05 -10.55
N LEU A 111 4.21 19.83 -11.82
CA LEU A 111 4.10 18.54 -12.48
C LEU A 111 5.44 17.82 -12.48
N VAL A 112 5.49 16.63 -11.89
CA VAL A 112 6.68 15.76 -11.88
C VAL A 112 6.73 14.90 -13.14
N ALA A 113 5.59 14.29 -13.49
CA ALA A 113 5.43 13.44 -14.66
C ALA A 113 4.02 13.56 -15.26
N LYS A 114 3.92 13.57 -16.58
CA LYS A 114 2.64 13.43 -17.30
C LYS A 114 2.18 11.98 -17.20
N GLN A 115 0.87 11.75 -17.31
CA GLN A 115 0.35 10.42 -17.58
C GLN A 115 0.93 9.90 -18.90
N THR A 116 1.37 8.66 -18.90
CA THR A 116 2.01 8.02 -20.06
C THR A 116 1.82 6.52 -19.98
N THR A 117 2.07 5.82 -21.08
CA THR A 117 2.15 4.35 -21.10
C THR A 117 3.60 3.95 -21.32
N ILE A 118 4.06 2.92 -20.62
CA ILE A 118 5.41 2.37 -20.74
C ILE A 118 5.37 0.90 -21.11
N GLU A 119 6.46 0.39 -21.65
CA GLU A 119 6.81 -1.03 -21.68
C GLU A 119 8.12 -1.19 -20.90
N LEU A 120 8.27 -2.31 -20.20
CA LEU A 120 9.48 -2.60 -19.45
C LEU A 120 10.41 -3.48 -20.28
N GLU A 121 11.67 -3.08 -20.33
CA GLU A 121 12.79 -3.88 -20.83
C GLU A 121 13.49 -4.57 -19.65
N ASP A 122 14.30 -5.61 -19.92
CA ASP A 122 15.11 -6.33 -18.91
C ASP A 122 14.34 -6.65 -17.61
N VAL A 123 13.18 -7.31 -17.76
CA VAL A 123 12.26 -7.54 -16.65
C VAL A 123 12.74 -8.69 -15.76
N HIS A 124 12.93 -8.39 -14.47
CA HIS A 124 13.27 -9.34 -13.42
C HIS A 124 12.20 -9.33 -12.34
N LYS A 125 11.57 -10.48 -12.10
CA LYS A 125 10.61 -10.69 -11.01
C LYS A 125 11.30 -11.09 -9.71
N GLU A 126 10.71 -10.70 -8.58
CA GLU A 126 11.23 -11.03 -7.24
C GLU A 126 12.71 -10.62 -7.07
N ALA A 127 13.02 -9.42 -7.55
CA ALA A 127 14.39 -8.94 -7.61
C ALA A 127 14.78 -8.13 -6.35
N PRO A 128 16.06 -8.13 -5.97
CA PRO A 128 16.56 -7.24 -4.94
C PRO A 128 16.54 -5.78 -5.42
N PHE A 129 16.09 -4.88 -4.56
CA PHE A 129 16.16 -3.44 -4.78
C PHE A 129 16.30 -2.71 -3.44
N SER A 130 17.36 -1.91 -3.31
CA SER A 130 17.73 -1.27 -2.05
C SER A 130 17.89 -2.36 -0.96
N ASN A 131 17.25 -2.20 0.20
CA ASN A 131 17.33 -3.14 1.32
C ASN A 131 16.16 -4.15 1.36
N CYS A 132 15.48 -4.41 0.24
CA CYS A 132 14.33 -5.31 0.21
C CYS A 132 14.19 -6.06 -1.12
N ILE A 133 13.29 -7.06 -1.14
CA ILE A 133 12.88 -7.75 -2.37
C ILE A 133 11.58 -7.12 -2.87
N VAL A 134 11.59 -6.68 -4.13
CA VAL A 134 10.45 -6.05 -4.81
C VAL A 134 9.82 -7.03 -5.82
N ASP A 135 8.68 -6.66 -6.40
CA ASP A 135 7.97 -7.60 -7.28
C ASP A 135 8.54 -7.63 -8.68
N ILE A 136 8.88 -6.47 -9.23
CA ILE A 136 9.49 -6.33 -10.55
C ILE A 136 10.56 -5.23 -10.49
N VAL A 137 11.69 -5.52 -11.12
CA VAL A 137 12.68 -4.53 -11.56
C VAL A 137 12.81 -4.68 -13.07
N GLY A 138 12.63 -3.58 -13.80
CA GLY A 138 12.86 -3.52 -15.24
C GLY A 138 13.53 -2.19 -15.62
N LYS A 139 13.55 -1.88 -16.90
CA LYS A 139 14.06 -0.63 -17.44
C LYS A 139 13.06 0.07 -18.33
N VAL A 140 13.08 1.40 -18.30
CA VAL A 140 12.37 2.28 -19.24
C VAL A 140 13.39 3.29 -19.76
N GLN A 141 13.73 3.24 -21.05
CA GLN A 141 14.69 4.15 -21.67
C GLN A 141 16.02 4.22 -20.90
N GLY A 142 16.52 3.06 -20.44
CA GLY A 142 17.77 2.95 -19.67
C GLY A 142 17.68 3.33 -18.18
N PHE A 143 16.53 3.79 -17.69
CA PHE A 143 16.31 4.04 -16.25
C PHE A 143 15.70 2.83 -15.57
N SER A 144 16.17 2.49 -14.37
CA SER A 144 15.59 1.42 -13.57
C SER A 144 14.15 1.78 -13.15
N PHE A 145 13.25 0.84 -13.33
CA PHE A 145 11.84 1.00 -13.01
C PHE A 145 11.40 -0.16 -12.12
N VAL A 146 10.89 0.17 -10.93
CA VAL A 146 10.52 -0.79 -9.90
C VAL A 146 9.02 -0.78 -9.71
N ILE A 147 8.42 -1.97 -9.66
CA ILE A 147 7.02 -2.15 -9.30
C ILE A 147 6.94 -2.95 -8.01
N TYR A 148 6.12 -2.46 -7.09
CA TYR A 148 5.78 -3.14 -5.84
C TYR A 148 4.27 -3.28 -5.72
N PHE A 149 3.79 -4.51 -5.54
CA PHE A 149 2.38 -4.81 -5.34
C PHE A 149 1.99 -4.72 -3.86
N THR A 150 1.03 -3.88 -3.52
CA THR A 150 0.46 -3.84 -2.16
C THR A 150 -0.89 -4.54 -2.11
N HIS A 151 -1.23 -5.06 -0.93
CA HIS A 151 -2.55 -5.57 -0.58
C HIS A 151 -2.73 -5.47 0.94
N PRO A 152 -3.94 -5.70 1.51
CA PRO A 152 -4.18 -5.50 2.95
C PRO A 152 -3.19 -6.21 3.90
N SER A 153 -2.64 -7.34 3.49
CA SER A 153 -1.66 -8.13 4.26
C SER A 153 -0.19 -7.89 3.87
N ARG A 154 0.06 -6.97 2.94
CA ARG A 154 1.40 -6.60 2.45
C ARG A 154 1.43 -5.11 2.09
N PRO A 155 1.67 -4.24 3.09
CA PRO A 155 1.89 -2.82 2.83
C PRO A 155 3.25 -2.59 2.13
N LEU A 156 3.52 -1.33 1.77
CA LEU A 156 4.85 -0.91 1.34
C LEU A 156 5.87 -1.23 2.46
N PRO A 157 7.05 -1.79 2.14
CA PRO A 157 8.04 -2.12 3.15
C PRO A 157 8.69 -0.85 3.69
N THR A 158 8.89 -0.77 5.00
CA THR A 158 9.63 0.33 5.64
C THR A 158 11.11 0.36 5.19
N GLY A 159 11.68 -0.79 4.82
CA GLY A 159 13.04 -0.89 4.28
C GLY A 159 13.21 -0.47 2.83
N LEU A 160 12.14 -0.05 2.14
CA LEU A 160 12.22 0.45 0.76
C LEU A 160 12.81 1.88 0.75
N ASP A 161 14.14 1.95 0.84
CA ASP A 161 14.84 3.23 0.75
C ASP A 161 15.03 3.64 -0.71
N VAL A 162 14.43 4.78 -1.05
CA VAL A 162 14.46 5.42 -2.37
C VAL A 162 15.31 6.69 -2.38
N SER A 163 15.83 7.12 -1.24
CA SER A 163 16.50 8.42 -1.06
C SER A 163 17.78 8.57 -1.88
N ASN A 164 18.57 7.50 -1.98
CA ASN A 164 19.84 7.49 -2.72
C ASN A 164 19.71 7.14 -4.22
N ASN A 165 18.53 6.74 -4.68
CA ASN A 165 18.40 6.11 -5.99
C ASN A 165 17.91 7.07 -7.09
N GLN A 166 18.75 8.05 -7.44
CA GLN A 166 18.41 9.15 -8.36
C GLN A 166 18.09 8.73 -9.80
N LYS A 167 18.36 7.47 -10.18
CA LYS A 167 18.09 6.92 -11.52
C LYS A 167 17.00 5.86 -11.55
N SER A 168 16.28 5.68 -10.44
CA SER A 168 15.19 4.70 -10.36
C SER A 168 13.84 5.39 -10.20
N ALA A 169 12.79 4.81 -10.77
CA ALA A 169 11.42 5.16 -10.44
C ALA A 169 10.77 3.99 -9.71
N VAL A 170 9.90 4.28 -8.73
CA VAL A 170 9.22 3.25 -7.93
C VAL A 170 7.72 3.49 -7.96
N LEU A 171 7.01 2.51 -8.49
CA LEU A 171 5.56 2.49 -8.64
C LEU A 171 4.96 1.45 -7.69
N GLU A 172 4.00 1.89 -6.89
CA GLU A 172 3.09 1.01 -6.16
C GLU A 172 1.90 0.66 -7.06
N ILE A 173 1.51 -0.62 -7.08
CA ILE A 173 0.25 -1.08 -7.66
C ILE A 173 -0.55 -1.79 -6.56
N LYS A 174 -1.67 -1.19 -6.16
CA LYS A 174 -2.56 -1.70 -5.11
C LYS A 174 -3.45 -2.79 -5.68
N LEU A 175 -3.37 -3.98 -5.11
CA LEU A 175 -4.20 -5.12 -5.49
C LEU A 175 -5.47 -5.22 -4.64
N ASP A 176 -5.69 -4.29 -3.71
CA ASP A 176 -6.78 -4.26 -2.73
C ASP A 176 -8.15 -4.52 -3.35
N ASP A 177 -8.43 -3.90 -4.50
CA ASP A 177 -9.74 -3.98 -5.18
C ASP A 177 -9.85 -5.14 -6.18
N THR A 178 -8.81 -5.98 -6.31
CA THR A 178 -8.81 -7.07 -7.30
C THR A 178 -9.87 -8.15 -7.02
N HIS A 179 -10.37 -8.26 -5.79
CA HIS A 179 -11.51 -9.16 -5.52
C HIS A 179 -12.80 -8.71 -6.19
N TYR A 180 -12.95 -7.42 -6.52
CA TYR A 180 -14.11 -6.96 -7.29
C TYR A 180 -14.00 -7.36 -8.77
N LEU A 181 -12.78 -7.40 -9.33
CA LEU A 181 -12.54 -7.80 -10.73
C LEU A 181 -13.08 -9.20 -11.05
N PHE A 182 -13.10 -10.09 -10.06
CA PHE A 182 -13.52 -11.48 -10.21
C PHE A 182 -14.92 -11.75 -9.63
N LYS A 183 -15.59 -10.74 -9.05
CA LYS A 183 -16.88 -10.92 -8.36
C LYS A 183 -18.09 -10.85 -9.28
N GLU A 184 -17.96 -10.28 -10.46
CA GLU A 184 -19.08 -10.06 -11.36
C GLU A 184 -18.57 -10.33 -12.77
N ASP A 185 -18.82 -11.50 -13.33
CA ASP A 185 -19.47 -11.59 -14.65
C ASP A 185 -19.74 -13.05 -15.05
N ARG A 186 -20.88 -13.28 -15.72
CA ARG A 186 -21.15 -14.49 -16.52
C ARG A 186 -20.54 -14.39 -17.92
N THR A 187 -20.06 -13.20 -18.32
CA THR A 187 -19.34 -13.06 -19.60
C THR A 187 -18.04 -13.86 -19.53
N GLY A 188 -17.81 -14.69 -20.55
CA GLY A 188 -16.75 -15.69 -20.64
C GLY A 188 -15.31 -15.15 -20.70
N THR A 189 -15.06 -13.96 -20.17
CA THR A 189 -13.73 -13.34 -20.09
C THR A 189 -12.95 -13.98 -18.94
N ARG A 190 -11.77 -14.55 -19.26
CA ARG A 190 -10.90 -15.26 -18.31
C ARG A 190 -10.40 -14.31 -17.22
N GLN A 191 -10.10 -14.84 -16.04
CA GLN A 191 -9.62 -14.01 -14.92
C GLN A 191 -8.26 -13.40 -15.22
N LEU A 192 -7.42 -14.12 -15.96
CA LEU A 192 -6.14 -13.65 -16.47
C LEU A 192 -6.31 -12.39 -17.34
N ASP A 193 -7.30 -12.37 -18.23
CA ASP A 193 -7.53 -11.24 -19.12
C ASP A 193 -8.00 -10.01 -18.33
N ARG A 194 -8.82 -10.20 -17.30
CA ARG A 194 -9.25 -9.14 -16.38
C ARG A 194 -8.07 -8.57 -15.59
N LEU A 195 -7.22 -9.45 -15.03
CA LEU A 195 -6.01 -9.02 -14.31
C LEU A 195 -5.05 -8.28 -15.25
N LYS A 196 -4.86 -8.79 -16.47
CA LYS A 196 -4.03 -8.13 -17.48
C LYS A 196 -4.58 -6.73 -17.78
N HIS A 197 -5.87 -6.60 -18.07
CA HIS A 197 -6.50 -5.30 -18.30
C HIS A 197 -6.34 -4.33 -17.13
N PHE A 198 -6.52 -4.81 -15.89
CA PHE A 198 -6.30 -4.04 -14.67
C PHE A 198 -4.85 -3.52 -14.57
N LEU A 199 -3.86 -4.41 -14.70
CA LEU A 199 -2.44 -4.03 -14.66
C LEU A 199 -2.10 -3.02 -15.74
N GLN A 200 -2.65 -3.18 -16.94
CA GLN A 200 -2.41 -2.27 -18.07
C GLN A 200 -3.05 -0.90 -17.86
N ASN A 201 -4.31 -0.82 -17.44
CA ASN A 201 -5.12 0.38 -17.64
C ASN A 201 -5.63 1.04 -16.36
N ASP A 202 -5.72 0.31 -15.25
CA ASP A 202 -6.31 0.86 -14.02
C ASP A 202 -5.38 1.88 -13.36
N LEU A 203 -5.61 3.16 -13.58
CA LEU A 203 -4.82 4.25 -12.99
C LEU A 203 -5.05 4.45 -11.48
N PRO A 204 -6.28 4.29 -10.94
CA PRO A 204 -6.52 4.48 -9.50
C PRO A 204 -5.72 3.54 -8.58
N SER A 205 -5.44 2.31 -9.01
CA SER A 205 -4.59 1.37 -8.26
C SER A 205 -3.10 1.75 -8.25
N LYS A 206 -2.67 2.70 -9.09
CA LYS A 206 -1.25 3.00 -9.29
C LYS A 206 -0.86 4.29 -8.57
N SER A 207 0.23 4.24 -7.81
CA SER A 207 0.78 5.40 -7.09
C SER A 207 2.29 5.49 -7.21
N TRP A 208 2.80 6.70 -7.47
CA TRP A 208 4.24 6.95 -7.44
C TRP A 208 4.74 6.99 -6.00
N VAL A 209 5.56 6.00 -5.63
CA VAL A 209 6.31 6.01 -4.36
C VAL A 209 7.52 6.92 -4.49
N PHE A 210 8.22 6.81 -5.62
CA PHE A 210 9.37 7.65 -5.95
C PHE A 210 9.44 7.92 -7.45
N HIS A 211 9.89 9.13 -7.80
CA HIS A 211 10.15 9.52 -9.17
C HIS A 211 11.42 10.36 -9.23
N PRO A 212 12.40 10.04 -10.11
CA PRO A 212 13.73 10.65 -10.08
C PRO A 212 13.70 12.17 -10.31
N ARG A 213 12.75 12.64 -11.13
CA ARG A 213 12.53 14.08 -11.38
C ARG A 213 11.96 14.87 -10.19
N LYS A 214 11.40 14.22 -9.16
CA LYS A 214 10.63 14.90 -8.10
C LYS A 214 11.44 15.99 -7.40
N ALA A 215 12.66 15.66 -6.94
CA ALA A 215 13.50 16.59 -6.20
C ALA A 215 13.85 17.85 -7.02
N SER A 216 14.23 17.67 -8.28
CA SER A 216 14.55 18.79 -9.19
C SER A 216 13.35 19.70 -9.44
N MET A 217 12.16 19.11 -9.70
CA MET A 217 10.93 19.87 -9.95
C MET A 217 10.44 20.59 -8.69
N GLN A 218 10.63 19.97 -7.52
CA GLN A 218 10.31 20.57 -6.22
C GLN A 218 11.21 21.77 -5.92
N LYS A 219 12.52 21.69 -6.20
CA LYS A 219 13.44 22.83 -6.06
C LYS A 219 13.02 24.01 -6.94
N ALA A 220 12.67 23.76 -8.21
CA ALA A 220 12.19 24.78 -9.12
C ALA A 220 10.86 25.40 -8.65
N ALA A 221 9.95 24.59 -8.09
CA ALA A 221 8.70 25.07 -7.51
C ALA A 221 8.94 25.97 -6.27
N TYR A 222 9.88 25.62 -5.40
CA TYR A 222 10.26 26.47 -4.27
C TYR A 222 10.83 27.83 -4.71
N GLN A 223 11.61 27.86 -5.79
CA GLN A 223 12.14 29.12 -6.33
C GLN A 223 10.98 30.03 -6.79
N ARG A 224 10.04 29.50 -7.57
CA ARG A 224 8.84 30.27 -8.00
C ARG A 224 7.99 30.73 -6.82
N LEU A 225 7.78 29.85 -5.82
CA LEU A 225 7.05 30.18 -4.60
C LEU A 225 7.72 31.34 -3.83
N ASN A 226 9.05 31.30 -3.69
CA ASN A 226 9.81 32.33 -3.00
C ASN A 226 9.75 33.67 -3.75
N SER A 227 9.82 33.66 -5.08
CA SER A 227 9.62 34.86 -5.90
C SER A 227 8.23 35.46 -5.69
N ALA A 228 7.17 34.63 -5.66
CA ALA A 228 5.81 35.09 -5.41
C ALA A 228 5.62 35.68 -4.00
N ILE A 229 6.26 35.09 -2.98
CA ILE A 229 6.26 35.62 -1.61
C ILE A 229 6.99 36.97 -1.56
N ALA A 230 8.12 37.11 -2.26
CA ALA A 230 8.89 38.34 -2.29
C ALA A 230 8.06 39.49 -2.90
N SER A 231 7.36 39.23 -4.01
CA SER A 231 6.51 40.21 -4.68
C SER A 231 5.16 40.49 -3.98
N TYR A 232 4.78 39.71 -2.96
CA TYR A 232 3.50 39.90 -2.27
C TYR A 232 3.48 41.16 -1.41
N GLN A 233 2.51 42.03 -1.63
CA GLN A 233 2.19 43.15 -0.75
C GLN A 233 0.93 42.80 0.08
N PRO A 234 0.97 42.98 1.42
CA PRO A 234 -0.22 42.78 2.26
C PRO A 234 -1.32 43.73 1.81
N LYS A 235 -2.56 43.25 1.75
CA LYS A 235 -3.71 44.17 1.64
C LYS A 235 -3.71 45.06 2.89
N PRO A 236 -3.80 46.40 2.74
CA PRO A 236 -3.90 47.27 3.89
C PRO A 236 -5.13 46.88 4.71
N HIS A 237 -4.94 46.68 6.02
CA HIS A 237 -6.04 46.58 6.96
C HIS A 237 -6.81 47.89 6.90
N SER A 238 -8.05 47.88 6.40
CA SER A 238 -8.96 48.98 6.63
C SER A 238 -9.31 48.98 8.12
N THR A 239 -8.63 49.81 8.90
CA THR A 239 -9.09 50.17 10.24
C THR A 239 -10.34 51.00 10.07
N THR A 240 -11.51 50.36 10.10
CA THR A 240 -12.77 51.07 10.30
C THR A 240 -12.76 51.59 11.72
N SER A 241 -12.36 52.85 11.89
CA SER A 241 -12.50 53.60 13.12
C SER A 241 -13.99 53.86 13.36
N HIS A 242 -14.66 53.00 14.11
CA HIS A 242 -15.97 53.35 14.65
C HIS A 242 -15.76 54.18 15.91
N SER A 243 -15.95 55.48 15.73
CA SER A 243 -16.14 56.47 16.77
C SER A 243 -17.30 56.06 17.68
N SER A 244 -17.04 56.15 18.97
CA SER A 244 -18.00 56.08 20.05
C SER A 244 -19.15 57.09 19.87
N SER A 245 -20.39 56.61 19.88
CA SER A 245 -21.53 57.40 20.30
C SER A 245 -22.37 56.57 21.26
N ARG A 246 -22.46 57.08 22.49
CA ARG A 246 -23.35 56.62 23.55
C ARG A 246 -24.80 56.68 23.05
N ASP A 247 -25.58 55.64 23.31
CA ASP A 247 -26.94 55.88 23.78
C ASP A 247 -27.47 54.72 24.62
N ARG A 248 -28.32 55.11 25.56
CA ARG A 248 -28.67 54.41 26.79
C ARG A 248 -30.17 54.09 26.76
N SER A 249 -30.57 52.83 26.83
CA SER A 249 -31.79 52.45 27.55
C SER A 249 -31.83 50.95 27.92
N SER A 250 -32.08 50.72 29.21
CA SER A 250 -32.55 49.50 29.89
C SER A 250 -33.80 48.89 29.21
N SER A 251 -34.12 47.60 29.31
CA SER A 251 -34.45 46.84 30.53
C SER A 251 -34.43 45.32 30.28
N LEU A 252 -33.69 44.56 31.09
CA LEU A 252 -34.15 43.57 32.09
C LEU A 252 -35.03 42.42 31.56
N HIS A 253 -34.43 41.22 31.50
CA HIS A 253 -34.99 40.05 32.19
C HIS A 253 -33.88 39.09 32.63
N SER A 254 -34.03 38.65 33.87
CA SER A 254 -33.05 37.99 34.73
C SER A 254 -33.07 36.46 34.63
N ASP A 255 -31.86 35.89 34.54
CA ASP A 255 -31.30 34.77 35.35
C ASP A 255 -31.86 33.34 35.23
N PRO A 256 -31.12 32.29 35.70
CA PRO A 256 -29.70 32.18 36.09
C PRO A 256 -29.01 30.98 35.37
N TRP A 257 -27.69 30.90 35.17
CA TRP A 257 -26.71 30.41 36.15
C TRP A 257 -25.28 30.71 35.68
N LEU A 258 -24.51 31.23 36.64
CA LEU A 258 -23.11 31.63 36.54
C LEU A 258 -22.14 30.43 36.54
N MET A 259 -21.20 30.49 35.60
CA MET A 259 -19.74 30.16 35.58
C MET A 259 -19.04 29.72 36.90
N PRO A 260 -17.75 29.29 36.91
CA PRO A 260 -16.88 28.62 35.93
C PRO A 260 -16.02 27.47 36.56
N ARG A 261 -15.29 26.66 35.77
CA ARG A 261 -14.00 26.06 36.20
C ARG A 261 -13.20 25.45 35.05
N ASN A 262 -12.16 26.16 34.60
CA ASN A 262 -11.02 25.54 33.93
C ASN A 262 -10.19 24.78 34.98
N LYS A 263 -10.09 23.46 34.85
CA LYS A 263 -9.06 22.65 35.52
C LYS A 263 -7.98 22.27 34.50
N PRO A 264 -6.69 22.43 34.82
CA PRO A 264 -5.63 21.84 34.02
C PRO A 264 -5.68 20.30 34.17
N ILE A 265 -5.75 19.60 33.05
CA ILE A 265 -5.66 18.13 33.00
C ILE A 265 -4.20 17.75 33.24
N ALA A 266 -3.95 16.98 34.31
CA ALA A 266 -2.63 16.42 34.58
C ALA A 266 -2.26 15.35 33.54
N PRO A 267 -0.97 15.21 33.17
CA PRO A 267 -0.53 14.15 32.26
C PRO A 267 -0.77 12.76 32.89
N PRO A 268 -1.10 11.74 32.09
CA PRO A 268 -1.31 10.40 32.59
C PRO A 268 -0.03 9.81 33.20
N PRO A 269 -0.15 8.93 34.21
CA PRO A 269 0.99 8.32 34.87
C PRO A 269 1.80 7.44 33.89
N PRO A 270 3.12 7.31 34.08
CA PRO A 270 3.98 6.50 33.23
C PRO A 270 3.58 5.01 33.30
N ILE A 271 3.34 4.41 32.13
CA ILE A 271 3.01 2.99 31.98
C ILE A 271 4.22 2.15 32.45
N PRO A 272 4.04 1.17 33.35
CA PRO A 272 5.14 0.35 33.86
C PRO A 272 5.81 -0.46 32.76
N LYS A 273 7.15 -0.45 32.73
CA LYS A 273 7.94 -1.16 31.72
C LYS A 273 8.16 -2.62 32.14
N LYS A 274 7.67 -3.59 31.36
CA LYS A 274 7.91 -5.03 31.57
C LYS A 274 8.90 -5.54 30.53
N THR A 275 9.92 -6.30 30.94
CA THR A 275 10.82 -7.00 30.02
C THR A 275 10.28 -8.42 29.76
N ALA A 276 10.11 -8.78 28.49
CA ALA A 276 9.65 -10.09 28.05
C ALA A 276 10.59 -10.69 26.99
N THR A 277 10.58 -12.02 26.87
CA THR A 277 11.41 -12.74 25.88
C THR A 277 10.55 -13.09 24.67
N PHE A 278 11.07 -12.83 23.48
CA PHE A 278 10.39 -13.05 22.21
C PHE A 278 11.17 -14.00 21.33
N GLU A 279 10.46 -14.79 20.53
CA GLU A 279 11.02 -15.59 19.45
C GLU A 279 10.43 -15.15 18.11
N CYS A 280 11.30 -15.11 17.10
CA CYS A 280 10.91 -14.80 15.74
C CYS A 280 10.57 -16.09 15.03
N ILE A 281 9.29 -16.26 14.71
CA ILE A 281 8.77 -17.46 14.05
C ILE A 281 9.40 -17.66 12.64
N MET A 282 9.95 -16.61 12.04
CA MET A 282 10.57 -16.67 10.70
C MET A 282 12.03 -17.10 10.69
N CYS A 283 12.79 -16.84 11.76
CA CYS A 283 14.23 -17.13 11.79
C CYS A 283 14.69 -17.86 13.06
N ASN A 284 13.74 -18.24 13.92
CA ASN A 284 13.92 -18.88 15.23
C ASN A 284 14.91 -18.14 16.15
N CYS A 285 15.09 -16.83 15.94
CA CYS A 285 15.94 -16.01 16.80
C CYS A 285 15.16 -15.59 18.04
N GLN A 286 15.77 -15.72 19.22
CA GLN A 286 15.18 -15.28 20.49
C GLN A 286 15.87 -14.01 20.99
N TRP A 287 15.12 -13.06 21.56
CA TRP A 287 15.66 -11.83 22.14
C TRP A 287 14.76 -11.29 23.25
N GLN A 288 15.26 -10.34 24.05
CA GLN A 288 14.48 -9.66 25.09
C GLN A 288 14.11 -8.25 24.64
N ALA A 289 12.87 -7.84 24.92
CA ALA A 289 12.37 -6.50 24.64
C ALA A 289 11.54 -5.96 25.81
N SER A 290 11.59 -4.64 26.02
CA SER A 290 10.80 -3.95 27.04
C SER A 290 9.50 -3.39 26.45
N LEU A 291 8.36 -3.75 27.05
CA LEU A 291 7.04 -3.21 26.74
C LEU A 291 6.73 -2.00 27.65
N PRO A 292 5.97 -0.99 27.20
CA PRO A 292 5.35 -0.86 25.88
C PRO A 292 6.36 -0.38 24.82
N GLY A 293 6.69 -1.25 23.87
CA GLY A 293 7.64 -1.04 22.79
C GLY A 293 7.45 -2.15 21.76
N GLN A 294 7.79 -1.90 20.49
CA GLN A 294 7.63 -2.92 19.44
C GLN A 294 8.77 -3.95 19.55
N PRO A 295 8.49 -5.23 19.85
CA PRO A 295 9.52 -6.26 19.97
C PRO A 295 10.01 -6.62 18.56
N THR A 296 10.98 -5.88 18.05
CA THR A 296 11.53 -6.09 16.70
C THR A 296 12.64 -7.13 16.74
N CYS A 297 12.52 -8.18 15.92
CA CYS A 297 13.54 -9.19 15.83
C CYS A 297 14.87 -8.59 15.31
N PRO A 298 16.01 -8.85 15.96
CA PRO A 298 17.30 -8.31 15.53
C PRO A 298 17.84 -8.92 14.22
N LYS A 299 17.33 -10.08 13.79
CA LYS A 299 17.76 -10.75 12.54
C LYS A 299 16.90 -10.42 11.33
N CYS A 300 15.58 -10.39 11.48
CA CYS A 300 14.68 -10.12 10.35
C CYS A 300 14.16 -8.67 10.35
N HIS A 301 14.57 -7.86 11.33
CA HIS A 301 14.16 -6.46 11.50
C HIS A 301 12.64 -6.22 11.43
N SER A 302 11.87 -7.24 11.83
CA SER A 302 10.41 -7.24 11.86
C SER A 302 9.92 -7.59 13.26
N HIS A 303 8.92 -6.83 13.73
CA HIS A 303 8.19 -7.14 14.97
C HIS A 303 6.95 -8.00 14.72
N LEU A 304 6.54 -8.19 13.46
CA LEU A 304 5.31 -8.89 13.07
C LEU A 304 5.35 -10.40 13.37
N TYR A 305 6.56 -10.95 13.48
CA TYR A 305 6.80 -12.38 13.73
C TYR A 305 7.29 -12.67 15.14
N ALA A 306 7.25 -11.66 16.02
CA ALA A 306 7.67 -11.79 17.40
C ALA A 306 6.54 -12.43 18.23
N SER A 307 6.81 -13.61 18.78
CA SER A 307 5.93 -14.29 19.73
C SER A 307 6.53 -14.17 21.13
N GLU A 308 5.78 -13.63 22.10
CA GLU A 308 6.22 -13.63 23.52
C GLU A 308 6.23 -15.07 24.01
N ILE A 309 7.40 -15.56 24.43
CA ILE A 309 7.51 -16.87 25.07
C ILE A 309 7.43 -16.66 26.58
N ALA A 310 6.47 -17.31 27.22
CA ALA A 310 6.43 -17.39 28.68
C ALA A 310 7.66 -18.15 29.17
N ARG A 311 8.37 -17.62 30.17
CA ARG A 311 9.44 -18.37 30.86
C ARG A 311 8.83 -19.69 31.33
N LYS A 312 9.33 -20.82 30.82
CA LYS A 312 9.18 -22.09 31.52
C LYS A 312 9.95 -21.95 32.83
N ASN A 313 9.23 -21.95 33.96
CA ASN A 313 9.83 -22.31 35.24
C ASN A 313 10.30 -23.77 35.17
#